data_AF-A0A3A8JJR5-F1
#
_entry.id   AF-A0A3A8JJR5-F1
#
_cell.length_a   1.000
_cell.length_b   1.000
_cell.length_c   1.000
_cell.angle_alpha   90.00
_cell.angle_beta   90.00
_cell.angle_gamma   90.00
#
_symmetry.space_group_name_H-M   'P 1'
#
loop_
_entity.id
_entity.type
_entity.pdbx_description
1 polymer ?
#
loop_
_entity_poly.entity_id
_entity_poly.type
_entity_poly.pdbx_seq_one_letter_code
_entity_poly.pdbx_strand_id
1 'polypeptide(L)'
;MSLNRRELLRLSMLGGGALALGPGLLNESHAAPAQPGPSPYGAISGWPDANGVRLPAGFTSRIIARSGQAVGNTGYTWHGAPNGGNCFSLATGDWVYVSNGELGAEGGASAVRFDGSGAVVGAYRILANTRRNRA
;
A
#
# COMPACT_ATOMS: atom_id res chain seq x y z
N MET A 1 53.56 11.62 4.51
CA MET A 1 52.72 12.84 4.60
C MET A 1 52.43 13.06 6.08
N SER A 2 53.12 14.00 6.73
CA SER A 2 52.92 14.30 8.15
C SER A 2 51.86 15.38 8.30
N LEU A 3 50.81 15.11 9.07
CA LEU A 3 49.82 16.11 9.44
C LEU A 3 50.45 17.11 10.40
N ASN A 4 50.39 18.40 10.08
CA ASN A 4 50.77 19.44 11.04
C ASN A 4 49.61 19.75 12.00
N ARG A 5 49.92 20.43 13.11
CA ARG A 5 48.93 20.79 14.16
C ARG A 5 47.71 21.52 13.60
N ARG A 6 47.90 22.38 12.59
CA ARG A 6 46.82 23.17 11.99
C ARG A 6 45.90 22.29 11.15
N GLU A 7 46.45 21.34 10.40
CA GLU A 7 45.69 20.37 9.62
C GLU A 7 44.89 19.44 10.52
N LEU A 8 45.51 18.93 11.59
CA LEU A 8 44.82 18.11 12.58
C LEU A 8 43.64 18.86 13.23
N LEU A 9 43.85 20.10 13.66
CA LEU A 9 42.79 20.92 14.27
C LEU A 9 41.64 21.22 13.28
N ARG A 10 41.96 21.51 12.02
CA ARG A 10 40.94 21.73 10.97
C ARG A 10 40.14 20.46 10.70
N LEU A 11 40.81 19.31 10.62
CA LEU A 11 40.15 18.03 10.38
C LEU A 11 39.26 17.64 11.56
N SER A 12 39.71 17.86 12.79
CA SER A 12 38.93 17.60 13.99
C SER A 12 37.72 18.54 14.13
N MET A 13 37.86 19.83 13.79
CA MET A 13 36.72 20.77 13.82
C MET A 13 35.68 20.42 12.74
N LEU A 14 36.11 20.10 11.52
CA LEU A 14 35.20 19.71 10.44
C LEU A 14 34.50 18.38 10.73
N GLY A 15 35.26 17.36 11.16
CA GLY A 15 34.70 16.04 11.49
C GLY A 15 33.79 16.07 12.72
N GLY A 16 34.19 16.79 13.77
CA GLY A 16 33.38 16.98 14.97
C GLY A 16 32.07 17.73 14.69
N GLY A 17 32.13 18.80 13.87
CA GLY A 17 30.93 19.54 13.45
C GLY A 17 29.97 18.67 12.64
N ALA A 18 30.48 17.87 11.70
CA ALA A 18 29.66 16.96 10.89
C ALA A 18 28.97 15.89 11.75
N LEU A 19 29.66 15.30 12.72
CA LEU A 19 29.08 14.29 13.62
C LEU A 19 28.11 14.88 14.65
N ALA A 20 28.35 16.09 15.13
CA ALA A 20 27.49 16.75 16.12
C ALA A 20 26.18 17.28 15.52
N LEU A 21 26.23 17.81 14.29
CA LEU A 21 25.08 18.48 13.67
C LEU A 21 24.39 17.64 12.59
N GLY A 22 25.13 16.74 11.92
CA GLY A 22 24.62 15.92 10.82
C GLY A 22 23.39 15.09 11.18
N PRO A 23 23.39 14.32 12.28
CA PRO A 23 22.23 13.53 12.69
C PRO A 23 20.98 14.36 12.95
N GLY A 24 21.13 15.55 13.57
CA GLY A 24 20.01 16.45 13.85
C GLY A 24 19.38 17.02 12.57
N LEU A 25 20.21 17.44 11.61
CA LEU A 25 19.75 17.96 10.32
C LEU A 25 19.05 16.88 9.47
N LEU A 26 19.59 15.66 9.45
CA LEU A 26 18.97 14.54 8.75
C LEU A 26 17.66 14.13 9.41
N ASN A 27 17.61 14.11 10.74
CA ASN A 27 16.39 13.79 11.47
C ASN A 27 15.27 14.80 11.16
N GLU A 28 15.55 16.10 11.16
CA GLU A 28 14.57 17.13 10.74
C GLU A 28 14.12 16.95 9.28
N SER A 29 15.03 16.62 8.36
CA SER A 29 14.65 16.37 6.95
C SER A 29 13.82 15.10 6.74
N HIS A 30 13.99 14.08 7.58
CA HIS A 30 13.28 12.81 7.48
C HIS A 30 12.03 12.73 8.39
N ALA A 31 11.96 13.58 9.42
CA ALA A 31 10.88 13.60 10.41
C ALA A 31 9.94 14.79 10.25
N ALA A 32 10.16 15.69 9.27
CA ALA A 32 9.17 16.70 8.91
C ALA A 32 7.84 15.98 8.61
N PRO A 33 6.78 16.21 9.41
CA PRO A 33 5.52 15.53 9.20
C PRO A 33 4.99 15.94 7.83
N ALA A 34 4.72 14.96 6.97
CA ALA A 34 4.06 15.21 5.70
C ALA A 34 2.73 15.93 6.00
N GLN A 35 2.63 17.20 5.59
CA GLN A 35 1.36 17.92 5.62
C GLN A 35 0.62 17.53 4.35
N PRO A 36 -0.55 16.87 4.45
CA PRO A 36 -1.35 16.59 3.28
C PRO A 36 -1.69 17.91 2.60
N GLY A 37 -1.27 18.06 1.34
CA GLY A 37 -1.73 19.18 0.53
C GLY A 37 -3.25 19.10 0.29
N PRO A 38 -3.85 20.16 -0.29
CA PRO A 38 -5.24 20.10 -0.72
C PRO A 38 -5.51 18.87 -1.57
N SER A 39 -6.42 18.01 -1.11
CA SER A 39 -6.81 16.81 -1.85
C SER A 39 -7.51 17.20 -3.16
N PRO A 40 -7.11 16.64 -4.32
CA PRO A 40 -7.82 16.88 -5.58
C PRO A 40 -9.25 16.30 -5.56
N TYR A 41 -9.55 15.44 -4.58
CA TYR A 41 -10.86 14.80 -4.41
C TYR A 41 -11.75 15.52 -3.40
N GLY A 42 -11.27 16.60 -2.77
CA GLY A 42 -11.98 17.32 -1.71
C GLY A 42 -11.83 16.70 -0.32
N ALA A 43 -12.55 17.27 0.65
CA ALA A 43 -12.49 16.85 2.05
C ALA A 43 -13.20 15.51 2.27
N ILE A 44 -12.65 14.67 3.16
CA ILE A 44 -13.30 13.44 3.64
C ILE A 44 -14.63 13.77 4.32
N SER A 45 -15.67 12.97 4.07
CA SER A 45 -16.98 13.13 4.69
C SER A 45 -16.96 12.99 6.22
N GLY A 46 -17.88 13.70 6.88
CA GLY A 46 -18.10 13.58 8.33
C GLY A 46 -18.69 12.24 8.77
N TRP A 47 -19.28 11.47 7.84
CA TRP A 47 -19.95 10.20 8.10
C TRP A 47 -19.52 9.14 7.10
N PRO A 48 -19.41 7.86 7.51
CA PRO A 48 -19.16 6.77 6.59
C PRO A 48 -20.33 6.52 5.64
N ASP A 49 -20.06 5.90 4.50
CA ASP A 49 -21.08 5.35 3.61
C ASP A 49 -21.70 4.06 4.16
N ALA A 50 -22.58 3.42 3.37
CA ALA A 50 -23.28 2.18 3.76
C ALA A 50 -22.34 1.00 4.04
N ASN A 51 -21.08 1.05 3.60
CA ASN A 51 -20.08 0.01 3.87
C ASN A 51 -19.15 0.39 5.04
N GLY A 52 -19.39 1.52 5.70
CA GLY A 52 -18.56 1.98 6.83
C GLY A 52 -17.34 2.81 6.41
N VAL A 53 -17.23 3.22 5.14
CA VAL A 53 -16.05 3.94 4.62
C VAL A 53 -16.33 5.44 4.55
N ARG A 54 -15.46 6.26 5.15
CA ARG A 54 -15.51 7.72 4.97
C ARG A 54 -14.84 8.09 3.65
N LEU A 55 -15.57 8.77 2.78
CA LEU A 55 -15.13 9.11 1.43
C LEU A 55 -15.39 10.60 1.16
N PRO A 56 -14.62 11.25 0.27
CA PRO A 56 -14.99 12.59 -0.17
C PRO A 56 -16.36 12.65 -0.83
N ALA A 57 -16.97 13.83 -0.85
CA ALA A 57 -18.29 14.02 -1.46
C ALA A 57 -18.28 13.59 -2.95
N GLY A 58 -19.31 12.85 -3.36
CA GLY A 58 -19.45 12.32 -4.73
C GLY A 58 -18.84 10.94 -4.96
N PHE A 59 -18.08 10.40 -3.99
CA PHE A 59 -17.54 9.04 -4.06
C PHE A 59 -18.45 8.02 -3.37
N THR A 60 -18.39 6.77 -3.83
CA THR A 60 -19.10 5.62 -3.26
C THR A 60 -18.16 4.42 -3.18
N SER A 61 -18.34 3.53 -2.20
CA SER A 61 -17.64 2.24 -2.18
C SER A 61 -18.55 1.07 -2.58
N ARG A 62 -17.91 -0.03 -3.01
CA ARG A 62 -18.55 -1.32 -3.28
C ARG A 62 -17.69 -2.43 -2.73
N ILE A 63 -18.29 -3.35 -1.98
CA ILE A 63 -17.63 -4.59 -1.56
C ILE A 63 -17.51 -5.51 -2.77
N ILE A 64 -16.28 -5.81 -3.21
CA ILE A 64 -16.02 -6.71 -4.34
C ILE A 64 -15.82 -8.17 -3.92
N ALA A 65 -15.41 -8.42 -2.67
CA ALA A 65 -15.21 -9.76 -2.11
C ALA A 65 -15.23 -9.71 -0.57
N ARG A 66 -15.57 -10.83 0.08
CA ARG A 66 -15.50 -11.03 1.53
C ARG A 66 -14.89 -12.40 1.83
N SER A 67 -13.97 -12.46 2.79
CA SER A 67 -13.35 -13.72 3.24
C SER A 67 -14.37 -14.82 3.46
N GLY A 68 -14.15 -16.00 2.88
CA GLY A 68 -15.03 -17.16 3.04
C GLY A 68 -16.39 -17.04 2.34
N GLN A 69 -16.63 -15.99 1.55
CA GLN A 69 -17.86 -15.81 0.76
C GLN A 69 -17.56 -15.96 -0.73
N ALA A 70 -18.57 -16.35 -1.49
CA ALA A 70 -18.49 -16.37 -2.95
C ALA A 70 -18.29 -14.95 -3.49
N VAL A 71 -17.42 -14.79 -4.49
CA VAL A 71 -17.18 -13.53 -5.19
C VAL A 71 -18.25 -13.36 -6.27
N GLY A 72 -19.25 -12.51 -6.03
CA GLY A 72 -20.39 -12.34 -6.94
C GLY A 72 -21.03 -13.68 -7.30
N ASN A 73 -21.28 -13.89 -8.60
CA ASN A 73 -21.86 -15.13 -9.13
C ASN A 73 -20.80 -16.09 -9.69
N THR A 74 -19.52 -15.92 -9.33
CA THR A 74 -18.42 -16.69 -9.95
C THR A 74 -18.29 -18.12 -9.40
N GLY A 75 -18.94 -18.41 -8.27
CA GLY A 75 -18.77 -19.67 -7.52
C GLY A 75 -17.42 -19.78 -6.79
N TYR A 76 -16.52 -18.81 -6.93
CA TYR A 76 -15.22 -18.82 -6.26
C TYR A 76 -15.32 -18.22 -4.85
N THR A 77 -14.96 -19.00 -3.83
CA THR A 77 -14.88 -18.51 -2.44
C THR A 77 -13.61 -17.71 -2.22
N TRP A 78 -13.75 -16.47 -1.74
CA TRP A 78 -12.62 -15.61 -1.46
C TRP A 78 -11.77 -16.13 -0.30
N HIS A 79 -10.45 -15.99 -0.42
CA HIS A 79 -9.52 -16.41 0.63
C HIS A 79 -9.69 -15.59 1.91
N GLY A 80 -9.27 -16.18 3.03
CA GLY A 80 -9.21 -15.46 4.30
C GLY A 80 -8.00 -14.52 4.38
N ALA A 81 -8.06 -13.62 5.37
CA ALA A 81 -7.04 -12.61 5.66
C ALA A 81 -6.49 -11.91 4.41
N PRO A 82 -7.36 -11.26 3.59
CA PRO A 82 -6.89 -10.52 2.44
C PRO A 82 -5.96 -9.38 2.88
N ASN A 83 -4.81 -9.33 2.23
CA ASN A 83 -3.75 -8.35 2.46
C ASN A 83 -3.43 -7.66 1.11
N GLY A 84 -2.24 -7.08 0.98
CA GLY A 84 -1.75 -6.31 -0.14
C GLY A 84 -2.13 -6.89 -1.49
N GLY A 85 -2.42 -5.99 -2.42
CA GLY A 85 -2.95 -6.33 -3.70
C GLY A 85 -2.77 -5.21 -4.72
N ASN A 86 -2.76 -5.59 -5.99
CA ASN A 86 -2.55 -4.70 -7.13
C ASN A 86 -3.62 -4.92 -8.19
N CYS A 87 -3.88 -3.88 -8.97
CA CYS A 87 -4.71 -3.96 -10.17
C CYS A 87 -3.82 -4.00 -11.41
N PHE A 88 -4.18 -4.87 -12.36
CA PHE A 88 -3.52 -4.97 -13.66
C PHE A 88 -4.54 -4.76 -14.77
N SER A 89 -4.23 -3.89 -15.73
CA SER A 89 -5.05 -3.68 -16.91
C SER A 89 -4.95 -4.87 -17.85
N LEU A 90 -6.06 -5.22 -18.49
CA LEU A 90 -6.16 -6.17 -19.59
C LEU A 90 -6.54 -5.44 -20.88
N ALA A 91 -6.68 -6.18 -21.98
CA ALA A 91 -7.17 -5.60 -23.23
C ALA A 91 -8.55 -4.96 -23.04
N THR A 92 -8.88 -3.99 -23.90
CA THR A 92 -10.23 -3.41 -24.03
C THR A 92 -10.83 -2.79 -22.74
N GLY A 93 -9.99 -2.38 -21.79
CA GLY A 93 -10.43 -1.70 -20.56
C GLY A 93 -10.79 -2.62 -19.40
N ASP A 94 -10.80 -3.93 -19.63
CA ASP A 94 -10.91 -4.94 -18.57
C ASP A 94 -9.72 -4.83 -17.61
N TRP A 95 -9.88 -5.35 -16.40
CA TRP A 95 -8.80 -5.35 -15.41
C TRP A 95 -8.95 -6.50 -14.41
N VAL A 96 -7.87 -6.78 -13.70
CA VAL A 96 -7.83 -7.79 -12.66
C VAL A 96 -7.27 -7.20 -11.38
N TYR A 97 -7.96 -7.41 -10.26
CA TYR A 97 -7.43 -7.16 -8.93
C TYR A 97 -6.85 -8.46 -8.39
N VAL A 98 -5.64 -8.40 -7.85
CA VAL A 98 -4.98 -9.51 -7.18
C VAL A 98 -4.81 -9.17 -5.71
N SER A 99 -5.09 -10.10 -4.80
CA SER A 99 -4.88 -9.95 -3.36
C SER A 99 -4.14 -11.14 -2.77
N ASN A 100 -3.21 -10.87 -1.86
CA ASN A 100 -2.53 -11.86 -1.06
C ASN A 100 -3.42 -12.37 0.08
N GLY A 101 -3.33 -13.66 0.40
CA GLY A 101 -3.93 -14.27 1.59
C GLY A 101 -2.88 -14.50 2.67
N GLU A 102 -3.06 -13.88 3.83
CA GLU A 102 -2.09 -13.94 4.93
C GLU A 102 -2.31 -15.13 5.88
N LEU A 103 -3.20 -16.06 5.53
CA LEU A 103 -3.43 -17.25 6.34
C LEU A 103 -2.17 -18.13 6.43
N GLY A 104 -2.01 -18.77 7.59
CA GLY A 104 -0.85 -19.60 7.90
C GLY A 104 -0.82 -20.92 7.13
N ALA A 105 -1.94 -21.63 7.04
CA ALA A 105 -2.04 -22.91 6.31
C ALA A 105 -2.60 -22.74 4.89
N GLU A 106 -3.45 -21.72 4.69
CA GLU A 106 -4.20 -21.47 3.45
C GLU A 106 -3.85 -20.10 2.84
N GLY A 107 -2.55 -19.79 2.80
CA GLY A 107 -2.05 -18.57 2.17
C GLY A 107 -2.20 -18.60 0.64
N GLY A 108 -1.39 -17.81 -0.04
CA GLY A 108 -1.38 -17.68 -1.50
C GLY A 108 -1.88 -16.33 -1.97
N ALA A 109 -2.38 -16.28 -3.20
CA ALA A 109 -2.95 -15.08 -3.79
C ALA A 109 -4.09 -15.46 -4.74
N SER A 110 -5.14 -14.65 -4.75
CA SER A 110 -6.30 -14.85 -5.64
C SER A 110 -6.63 -13.57 -6.40
N ALA A 111 -7.39 -13.72 -7.47
CA ALA A 111 -7.72 -12.66 -8.40
C ALA A 111 -9.24 -12.50 -8.55
N VAL A 112 -9.70 -11.26 -8.75
CA VAL A 112 -11.04 -10.92 -9.25
C VAL A 112 -10.87 -10.22 -10.59
N ARG A 113 -11.51 -10.72 -11.63
CA ARG A 113 -11.57 -10.09 -12.96
C ARG A 113 -12.79 -9.22 -13.10
N PHE A 114 -12.58 -8.08 -13.74
CA PHE A 114 -13.58 -7.10 -14.06
C PHE A 114 -13.60 -6.82 -15.54
N ASP A 115 -14.78 -6.58 -16.09
CA ASP A 115 -14.90 -5.98 -17.42
C ASP A 115 -14.63 -4.46 -17.39
N GLY A 116 -14.60 -3.84 -18.57
CA GLY A 116 -14.44 -2.38 -18.70
C GLY A 116 -15.52 -1.53 -18.02
N SER A 117 -16.66 -2.11 -17.62
CA SER A 117 -17.69 -1.41 -16.82
C SER A 117 -17.42 -1.50 -15.30
N GLY A 118 -16.45 -2.33 -14.90
CA GLY A 118 -16.16 -2.67 -13.51
C GLY A 118 -17.07 -3.77 -12.95
N ALA A 119 -17.82 -4.49 -13.78
CA ALA A 119 -18.60 -5.65 -13.32
C ALA A 119 -17.69 -6.84 -13.10
N VAL A 120 -17.97 -7.64 -12.06
CA VAL A 120 -17.19 -8.86 -11.78
C VAL A 120 -17.54 -9.93 -12.80
N VAL A 121 -16.54 -10.37 -13.58
CA VAL A 121 -16.70 -11.39 -14.62
C VAL A 121 -15.97 -12.69 -14.31
N GLY A 122 -15.17 -12.74 -13.24
CA GLY A 122 -14.51 -13.96 -12.81
C GLY A 122 -13.75 -13.79 -11.50
N ALA A 123 -13.44 -14.89 -10.83
CA ALA A 123 -12.51 -14.93 -9.72
C ALA A 123 -11.83 -16.30 -9.63
N TYR A 124 -10.56 -16.34 -9.25
CA TYR A 124 -9.77 -17.57 -9.24
C TYR A 124 -8.50 -17.46 -8.39
N ARG A 125 -7.94 -18.61 -8.04
CA ARG A 125 -6.65 -18.74 -7.35
C ARG A 125 -5.50 -18.55 -8.37
N ILE A 126 -4.50 -17.75 -8.03
CA ILE A 126 -3.29 -17.58 -8.88
C ILE A 126 -2.03 -18.17 -8.25
N LEU A 127 -1.98 -18.28 -6.92
CA LEU A 127 -0.88 -18.88 -6.19
C LEU A 127 -1.42 -19.70 -5.03
N ALA A 128 -1.03 -20.97 -4.96
CA ALA A 128 -1.39 -21.89 -3.88
C ALA A 128 -0.13 -22.46 -3.20
N ASN A 129 -0.32 -23.24 -2.13
CA ASN A 129 0.76 -23.93 -1.40
C ASN A 129 1.85 -23.00 -0.85
N THR A 130 1.46 -21.77 -0.52
CA THR A 130 2.30 -20.81 0.19
C THR A 130 1.58 -20.34 1.46
N ARG A 131 2.30 -19.66 2.34
CA ARG A 131 1.84 -19.31 3.69
C ARG A 131 2.12 -17.84 3.94
N ARG A 132 1.19 -17.15 4.61
CA ARG A 132 1.39 -15.78 5.11
C ARG A 132 1.86 -14.77 4.05
N ASN A 133 1.26 -14.80 2.87
CA ASN A 133 1.57 -13.83 1.81
C ASN A 133 1.04 -12.45 2.22
N ARG A 134 1.90 -11.43 2.20
CA ARG A 134 1.62 -10.07 2.68
C ARG A 134 2.52 -9.05 1.98
N ALA A 135 2.22 -7.77 2.12
CA ALA A 135 3.05 -6.65 1.68
C ALA A 135 3.69 -5.93 2.87
#